data_AF-A0A932JH55-F1
#
_entry.id   AF-A0A932JH55-F1
#
_cell.length_a   1.000
_cell.length_b   1.000
_cell.length_c   1.000
_cell.angle_alpha   90.00
_cell.angle_beta   90.00
_cell.angle_gamma   90.00
#
_symmetry.space_group_name_H-M   'P 1'
#
loop_
_entity.id
_entity.type
_entity.pdbx_description
1 polymer ?
#
loop_
_entity_poly.entity_id
_entity_poly.type
_entity_poly.pdbx_seq_one_letter_code
_entity_poly.pdbx_strand_id
1 'polypeptide(L)'
;MQRNDDAINVYEKTLEIDPNYDIALFNLAAAYKNKASEFQKSEAKKKESNPKYKEDETKYFPLLNKAAEYFTRYKVLPQHKGDLTALQQLANIYEVTRDKQRLESTVVELESLESSNLTNADYYEFLGGLYARQVSSKKGMAERSKQMFDKADKLRKR
;
A
#
# COMPACT_ATOMS: atom_id res chain seq x y z
N MET A 1 -7.39 19.63 -0.26
CA MET A 1 -7.49 19.48 -1.72
C MET A 1 -6.30 20.15 -2.45
N GLN A 2 -6.10 21.48 -2.42
CA GLN A 2 -5.02 22.16 -3.19
C GLN A 2 -3.60 21.62 -2.98
N ARG A 3 -3.20 21.32 -1.73
CA ARG A 3 -1.83 20.88 -1.43
C ARG A 3 -1.40 19.58 -2.13
N ASN A 4 -2.32 18.64 -2.32
CA ASN A 4 -2.01 17.38 -3.01
C ASN A 4 -1.95 17.59 -4.53
N ASP A 5 -2.81 18.45 -5.07
CA ASP A 5 -2.83 18.77 -6.50
C ASP A 5 -1.55 19.53 -6.91
N ASP A 6 -1.11 20.48 -6.09
CA ASP A 6 0.13 21.22 -6.32
C ASP A 6 1.34 20.28 -6.26
N ALA A 7 1.38 19.37 -5.28
CA ALA A 7 2.44 18.37 -5.16
C ALA A 7 2.48 17.43 -6.36
N ILE A 8 1.32 16.93 -6.80
CA ILE A 8 1.21 16.07 -7.99
C ILE A 8 1.78 16.80 -9.21
N ASN A 9 1.35 18.03 -9.48
CA ASN A 9 1.81 18.83 -10.62
C ASN A 9 3.34 19.05 -10.59
N VAL A 10 3.91 19.34 -9.41
CA VAL A 10 5.35 19.56 -9.27
C VAL A 10 6.12 18.27 -9.56
N TYR A 11 5.73 17.15 -8.93
CA TYR A 11 6.46 15.90 -9.13
C TYR A 11 6.27 15.32 -10.54
N GLU A 12 5.13 15.52 -11.19
CA GLU A 12 4.93 15.14 -12.59
C GLU A 12 5.91 15.88 -13.51
N LYS A 13 6.04 17.20 -13.36
CA LYS A 13 7.05 17.99 -14.10
C LYS A 13 8.47 17.56 -13.79
N THR A 14 8.77 17.19 -12.55
CA THR A 14 10.09 16.65 -12.21
C THR A 14 10.37 15.34 -12.95
N LEU A 15 9.37 14.45 -13.06
CA LEU A 15 9.50 13.19 -13.79
C LEU A 15 9.50 13.34 -15.32
N GLU A 16 9.03 14.47 -15.85
CA GLU A 16 9.24 14.83 -17.25
C GLU A 16 10.71 15.13 -17.55
N ILE A 17 11.46 15.68 -16.58
CA ILE A 17 12.88 16.01 -16.70
C ILE A 17 13.75 14.78 -16.39
N ASP A 18 13.50 14.10 -15.28
CA ASP A 18 14.15 12.85 -14.89
C ASP A 18 13.11 11.77 -14.55
N PRO A 19 12.78 10.89 -15.49
CA PRO A 19 11.79 9.83 -15.29
C PRO A 19 12.13 8.84 -14.18
N ASN A 20 13.38 8.77 -13.73
CA ASN A 20 13.82 7.82 -12.71
C ASN A 20 14.20 8.51 -11.40
N TYR A 21 13.86 9.80 -11.24
CA TYR A 21 14.10 10.51 -10.00
C TYR A 21 13.27 9.90 -8.85
N ASP A 22 13.96 9.14 -8.00
CA ASP A 22 13.36 8.28 -6.99
C ASP A 22 12.51 9.05 -5.97
N ILE A 23 12.98 10.21 -5.51
CA ILE A 23 12.25 11.08 -4.59
C ILE A 23 10.92 11.54 -5.22
N ALA A 24 10.92 11.93 -6.50
CA ALA A 24 9.68 12.31 -7.17
C ALA A 24 8.75 11.11 -7.40
N LEU A 25 9.29 9.94 -7.77
CA LEU A 25 8.47 8.72 -7.93
C LEU A 25 7.75 8.37 -6.62
N PHE A 26 8.48 8.31 -5.50
CA PHE A 26 7.90 7.96 -4.21
C PHE A 26 6.90 9.01 -3.73
N ASN A 27 7.27 10.30 -3.80
CA ASN A 27 6.41 11.36 -3.30
C ASN A 27 5.18 11.59 -4.19
N LEU A 28 5.28 11.39 -5.50
CA LEU A 28 4.13 11.43 -6.40
C LEU A 28 3.17 10.28 -6.09
N ALA A 29 3.68 9.06 -5.89
CA ALA A 29 2.88 7.92 -5.49
C ALA A 29 2.12 8.18 -4.17
N ALA A 30 2.83 8.73 -3.18
CA ALA A 30 2.24 9.13 -1.90
C ALA A 30 1.19 10.24 -2.05
N ALA A 31 1.45 11.26 -2.88
CA ALA A 31 0.50 12.35 -3.14
C ALA A 31 -0.80 11.84 -3.78
N TYR A 32 -0.69 10.94 -4.77
CA TYR A 32 -1.84 10.26 -5.36
C TYR A 32 -2.64 9.45 -4.33
N LYS A 33 -1.96 8.68 -3.46
CA LYS A 33 -2.61 7.92 -2.39
C LYS A 33 -3.30 8.83 -1.36
N ASN A 34 -2.67 9.95 -0.99
CA ASN A 34 -3.25 10.92 -0.07
C ASN A 34 -4.52 11.56 -0.64
N LYS A 35 -4.49 11.93 -1.93
CA LYS A 35 -5.67 12.44 -2.63
C LYS A 35 -6.79 11.40 -2.69
N ALA A 36 -6.47 10.13 -2.96
CA ALA A 36 -7.43 9.04 -2.89
C ALA A 36 -8.07 8.91 -1.50
N SER A 37 -7.27 9.03 -0.43
CA SER A 37 -7.76 8.98 0.95
C SER A 37 -8.73 10.11 1.29
N GLU A 38 -8.54 11.32 0.74
CA GLU A 38 -9.50 12.42 0.90
C GLU A 38 -10.88 12.07 0.31
N PHE A 39 -10.90 11.47 -0.88
CA PHE A 39 -12.14 10.98 -1.49
C PHE A 39 -12.76 9.85 -0.65
N GLN A 40 -11.98 8.84 -0.24
CA GLN A 40 -12.48 7.77 0.63
C GLN A 40 -13.13 8.30 1.91
N LYS A 41 -12.52 9.30 2.57
CA LYS A 41 -13.10 9.95 3.76
C LYS A 41 -14.41 10.67 3.45
N SER A 42 -14.49 11.35 2.31
CA SER A 42 -15.73 12.00 1.86
C SER A 42 -16.84 10.97 1.60
N GLU A 43 -16.51 9.87 0.93
CA GLU A 43 -17.45 8.78 0.62
C GLU A 43 -17.93 8.06 1.89
N ALA A 44 -17.03 7.82 2.85
CA ALA A 44 -17.36 7.25 4.15
C ALA A 44 -18.37 8.11 4.93
N LYS A 45 -18.19 9.44 4.97
CA LYS A 45 -19.15 10.35 5.63
C LYS A 45 -20.55 10.30 5.01
N LYS A 46 -20.64 10.16 3.70
CA LYS A 46 -21.92 10.01 3.00
C LYS A 46 -22.61 8.70 3.38
N LYS A 47 -21.84 7.63 3.49
CA LYS A 47 -22.31 6.31 3.95
C LYS A 47 -22.77 6.31 5.40
N GLU A 48 -22.07 7.02 6.28
CA GLU A 48 -22.49 7.22 7.67
C GLU A 48 -23.83 7.96 7.75
N SER A 49 -24.01 8.99 6.90
CA SER A 49 -25.25 9.79 6.84
C SER A 49 -26.41 9.04 6.17
N ASN A 50 -26.11 8.07 5.31
CA ASN A 50 -27.08 7.26 4.60
C ASN A 50 -26.53 5.82 4.44
N PRO A 51 -26.94 4.87 5.30
CA PRO A 51 -26.45 3.49 5.25
C PRO A 51 -26.72 2.74 3.94
N LYS A 52 -27.64 3.23 3.10
CA LYS A 52 -27.90 2.67 1.76
C LYS A 52 -27.00 3.27 0.67
N TYR A 53 -26.24 4.31 0.99
CA TYR A 53 -25.25 4.91 0.08
C TYR A 53 -24.15 3.89 -0.21
N LYS A 54 -23.83 3.75 -1.50
CA LYS A 54 -22.69 2.98 -1.97
C LYS A 54 -21.58 3.96 -2.32
N GLU A 55 -20.39 3.71 -1.80
CA GLU A 55 -19.21 4.53 -2.09
C GLU A 55 -18.93 4.55 -3.60
N ASP A 56 -18.64 5.74 -4.13
CA ASP A 56 -18.27 5.92 -5.53
C ASP A 56 -16.76 5.70 -5.70
N GLU A 57 -16.40 4.45 -5.93
CA GLU A 57 -15.01 4.00 -6.15
C GLU A 57 -14.33 4.70 -7.33
N THR A 58 -15.09 5.22 -8.30
CA THR A 58 -14.54 5.92 -9.47
C THR A 58 -13.81 7.21 -9.07
N LYS A 59 -14.09 7.74 -7.88
CA LYS A 59 -13.41 8.93 -7.34
C LYS A 59 -11.99 8.68 -6.86
N TYR A 60 -11.65 7.45 -6.48
CA TYR A 60 -10.35 7.16 -5.85
C TYR A 60 -9.60 5.97 -6.44
N PHE A 61 -10.25 5.02 -7.11
CA PHE A 61 -9.56 3.89 -7.77
C PHE A 61 -8.53 4.34 -8.82
N PRO A 62 -8.81 5.31 -9.72
CA PRO A 62 -7.82 5.78 -10.67
C PRO A 62 -6.59 6.39 -9.99
N LEU A 63 -6.78 7.11 -8.88
CA LEU A 63 -5.71 7.72 -8.10
C LEU A 63 -4.85 6.66 -7.41
N LEU A 64 -5.49 5.62 -6.84
CA LEU A 64 -4.78 4.49 -6.24
C LEU A 64 -3.99 3.70 -7.29
N ASN A 65 -4.55 3.50 -8.49
CA ASN A 65 -3.85 2.84 -9.58
C ASN A 65 -2.62 3.65 -10.03
N LYS A 66 -2.73 4.99 -10.10
CA LYS A 66 -1.58 5.86 -10.35
C LYS A 66 -0.54 5.77 -9.24
N ALA A 67 -0.95 5.77 -7.97
CA ALA A 67 -0.04 5.56 -6.86
C ALA A 67 0.72 4.22 -6.99
N ALA A 68 0.00 3.14 -7.32
CA ALA A 68 0.62 1.83 -7.51
C ALA A 68 1.60 1.79 -8.69
N GLU A 69 1.29 2.48 -9.80
CA GLU A 69 2.19 2.63 -10.94
C GLU A 69 3.53 3.24 -10.51
N TYR A 70 3.48 4.36 -9.78
CA TYR A 70 4.69 5.07 -9.34
C TYR A 70 5.45 4.33 -8.23
N PHE A 71 4.77 3.69 -7.27
CA PHE A 71 5.44 2.81 -6.31
C PHE A 71 6.11 1.61 -6.99
N THR A 72 5.50 1.08 -8.06
CA THR A 72 6.10 0.01 -8.85
C THR A 72 7.36 0.49 -9.58
N ARG A 73 7.32 1.69 -10.18
CA ARG A 73 8.51 2.30 -10.79
C ARG A 73 9.62 2.55 -9.77
N TYR A 74 9.27 3.06 -8.59
CA TYR A 74 10.22 3.28 -7.50
C TYR A 74 10.89 1.97 -7.05
N LYS A 75 10.11 0.91 -6.76
CA LYS A 75 10.65 -0.35 -6.21
C LYS A 75 11.53 -1.14 -7.17
N VAL A 76 11.52 -0.84 -8.47
CA VAL A 76 12.37 -1.52 -9.46
C VAL A 76 13.67 -0.79 -9.71
N LEU A 77 13.86 0.41 -9.15
CA LEU A 77 15.13 1.12 -9.22
C LEU A 77 16.22 0.32 -8.47
N PRO A 78 17.47 0.28 -8.97
CA PRO A 78 18.53 -0.54 -8.40
C PRO A 78 18.76 -0.33 -6.90
N GLN A 79 18.68 0.92 -6.43
CA GLN A 79 18.88 1.29 -5.02
C GLN A 79 17.67 1.02 -4.12
N HIS A 80 16.48 0.82 -4.71
CA HIS A 80 15.21 0.63 -4.00
C HIS A 80 14.59 -0.75 -4.26
N LYS A 81 15.40 -1.69 -4.79
CA LYS A 81 14.94 -3.01 -5.16
C LYS A 81 14.41 -3.75 -3.93
N GLY A 82 13.12 -4.08 -3.94
CA GLY A 82 12.47 -4.74 -2.81
C GLY A 82 12.31 -3.83 -1.60
N ASP A 83 12.18 -2.52 -1.79
CA ASP A 83 11.88 -1.58 -0.72
C ASP A 83 10.59 -2.00 0.01
N LEU A 84 10.74 -2.28 1.32
CA LEU A 84 9.66 -2.76 2.17
C LEU A 84 8.49 -1.79 2.18
N THR A 85 8.76 -0.48 2.29
CA THR A 85 7.72 0.54 2.38
C THR A 85 6.88 0.55 1.10
N ALA A 86 7.52 0.59 -0.06
CA ALA A 86 6.83 0.58 -1.35
C ALA A 86 5.96 -0.68 -1.52
N LEU A 87 6.45 -1.85 -1.12
CA LEU A 87 5.67 -3.09 -1.16
C LEU A 87 4.49 -3.07 -0.20
N GLN A 88 4.63 -2.53 1.01
CA GLN A 88 3.52 -2.34 1.94
C GLN A 88 2.46 -1.37 1.37
N GLN A 89 2.90 -0.28 0.73
CA GLN A 89 1.98 0.65 0.06
C GLN A 89 1.22 -0.03 -1.08
N LEU A 90 1.91 -0.83 -1.91
CA LEU A 90 1.31 -1.59 -3.00
C LEU A 90 0.29 -2.62 -2.50
N ALA A 91 0.63 -3.39 -1.46
CA ALA A 91 -0.29 -4.36 -0.87
C ALA A 91 -1.58 -3.67 -0.39
N ASN A 92 -1.47 -2.57 0.35
CA ASN A 92 -2.62 -1.79 0.80
C ASN A 92 -3.47 -1.27 -0.37
N ILE A 93 -2.82 -0.78 -1.43
CA ILE A 93 -3.53 -0.30 -2.63
C ILE A 93 -4.31 -1.45 -3.28
N TYR A 94 -3.66 -2.59 -3.51
CA TYR A 94 -4.26 -3.73 -4.19
C TYR A 94 -5.35 -4.42 -3.36
N GLU A 95 -5.29 -4.33 -2.02
CA GLU A 95 -6.42 -4.72 -1.16
C GLU A 95 -7.65 -3.83 -1.40
N VAL A 96 -7.45 -2.51 -1.46
CA VAL A 96 -8.56 -1.55 -1.68
C VAL A 96 -9.13 -1.65 -3.09
N THR A 97 -8.28 -1.75 -4.12
CA THR A 97 -8.72 -1.85 -5.52
C THR A 97 -9.18 -3.26 -5.89
N ARG A 98 -8.97 -4.23 -5.01
CA ARG A 98 -9.32 -5.65 -5.17
C ARG A 98 -8.59 -6.31 -6.34
N ASP A 99 -7.39 -5.84 -6.63
CA ASP A 99 -6.49 -6.47 -7.61
C ASP A 99 -5.77 -7.67 -6.98
N LYS A 100 -6.47 -8.82 -6.97
CA LYS A 100 -6.00 -10.05 -6.32
C LYS A 100 -4.67 -10.54 -6.86
N GLN A 101 -4.46 -10.45 -8.17
CA GLN A 101 -3.25 -10.96 -8.81
C GLN A 101 -2.02 -10.14 -8.39
N ARG A 102 -2.12 -8.81 -8.42
CA ARG A 102 -1.00 -7.96 -8.00
C ARG A 102 -0.79 -8.00 -6.49
N LEU A 103 -1.86 -8.14 -5.71
CA LEU A 103 -1.74 -8.38 -4.26
C LEU A 103 -0.95 -9.65 -3.98
N GLU A 104 -1.26 -10.76 -4.66
CA GLU A 104 -0.54 -12.03 -4.50
C GLU A 104 0.95 -11.91 -4.83
N SER A 105 1.28 -11.29 -5.97
CA SER A 105 2.67 -11.03 -6.34
C SER A 105 3.38 -10.19 -5.28
N THR A 106 2.71 -9.15 -4.78
CA THR A 106 3.29 -8.24 -3.77
C THR A 106 3.52 -8.96 -2.44
N VAL A 107 2.61 -9.85 -2.03
CA VAL A 107 2.77 -10.67 -0.81
C VAL A 107 3.97 -11.61 -0.92
N VAL A 108 4.16 -12.27 -2.07
CA VAL A 108 5.34 -13.12 -2.30
C VAL A 108 6.63 -12.30 -2.23
N GLU A 109 6.65 -11.11 -2.82
CA GLU A 109 7.81 -10.20 -2.70
C GLU A 109 8.05 -9.79 -1.24
N LEU A 110 7.02 -9.44 -0.48
CA LEU A 110 7.13 -9.13 0.95
C LEU A 110 7.69 -10.32 1.76
N GLU A 111 7.16 -11.52 1.55
CA GLU A 111 7.63 -12.74 2.22
C GLU A 111 9.13 -12.99 1.96
N SER A 112 9.62 -12.68 0.74
CA SER A 112 11.04 -12.83 0.39
C SER A 112 11.98 -11.91 1.19
N LEU A 113 11.45 -10.85 1.80
CA LEU A 113 12.23 -9.91 2.61
C LEU A 113 12.45 -10.36 4.05
N GLU A 114 11.89 -11.50 4.48
CA GLU A 114 11.92 -11.95 5.87
C GLU A 114 13.34 -12.03 6.44
N SER A 115 14.31 -12.55 5.66
CA SER A 115 15.70 -12.70 6.11
C SER A 115 16.38 -11.39 6.49
N SER A 116 15.98 -10.28 5.86
CA SER A 116 16.48 -8.94 6.15
C SER A 116 15.67 -8.20 7.22
N ASN A 117 14.54 -8.77 7.66
CA ASN A 117 13.58 -8.14 8.58
C ASN A 117 13.36 -8.97 9.86
N LEU A 118 14.28 -9.87 10.21
CA LEU A 118 14.13 -10.80 11.35
C LEU A 118 13.90 -10.12 12.70
N THR A 119 14.40 -8.89 12.86
CA THR A 119 14.23 -8.08 14.09
C THR A 119 13.19 -6.97 13.95
N ASN A 120 12.55 -6.86 12.79
CA ASN A 120 11.58 -5.82 12.50
C ASN A 120 10.17 -6.28 12.92
N ALA A 121 9.72 -5.86 14.10
CA ALA A 121 8.39 -6.21 14.61
C ALA A 121 7.26 -5.72 13.70
N ASP A 122 7.41 -4.54 13.10
CA ASP A 122 6.39 -3.92 12.25
C ASP A 122 6.22 -4.66 10.93
N TYR A 123 7.31 -5.25 10.39
CA TYR A 123 7.24 -6.15 9.23
C TYR A 123 6.33 -7.35 9.50
N TYR A 124 6.53 -8.01 10.65
CA TYR A 124 5.72 -9.15 11.05
C TYR A 124 4.27 -8.76 11.34
N GLU A 125 4.04 -7.64 12.04
CA GLU A 125 2.67 -7.16 12.28
C GLU A 125 1.94 -6.90 10.95
N PHE A 126 2.61 -6.28 9.98
CA PHE A 126 2.03 -5.99 8.68
C PHE A 126 1.60 -7.27 7.93
N LEU A 127 2.49 -8.28 7.86
CA LEU A 127 2.16 -9.57 7.26
C LEU A 127 1.03 -10.30 8.02
N GLY A 128 1.05 -10.24 9.35
CA GLY A 128 -0.01 -10.79 10.20
C GLY A 128 -1.38 -10.20 9.86
N GLY A 129 -1.44 -8.87 9.71
CA GLY A 129 -2.64 -8.16 9.28
C GLY A 129 -3.10 -8.53 7.87
N LEU A 130 -2.18 -8.64 6.91
CA LEU A 130 -2.49 -9.08 5.54
C LEU A 130 -3.10 -10.49 5.51
N TYR A 131 -2.51 -11.43 6.25
CA TYR A 131 -3.04 -12.79 6.33
C TYR A 131 -4.41 -12.83 7.03
N ALA A 132 -4.61 -12.06 8.10
CA ALA A 132 -5.89 -11.98 8.81
C ALA A 132 -7.05 -11.59 7.87
N ARG A 133 -6.81 -10.62 6.98
CA ARG A 133 -7.81 -10.16 6.01
C ARG A 133 -8.09 -11.16 4.89
N GLN A 134 -7.20 -12.13 4.67
CA GLN A 134 -7.35 -13.16 3.64
C GLN A 134 -7.94 -14.48 4.17
N VAL A 135 -8.23 -14.62 5.47
CA VAL A 135 -8.76 -15.85 6.08
C VAL A 135 -10.01 -16.37 5.39
N SER A 136 -10.92 -15.48 4.98
CA SER A 136 -12.15 -15.88 4.27
C SER A 136 -11.92 -16.36 2.84
N SER A 137 -10.76 -16.05 2.26
CA SER A 137 -10.43 -16.30 0.85
C SER A 137 -9.40 -17.41 0.63
N LYS A 138 -8.55 -17.72 1.63
CA LYS A 138 -7.45 -18.67 1.51
C LYS A 138 -7.27 -19.51 2.78
N LYS A 139 -7.20 -20.83 2.60
CA LYS A 139 -6.96 -21.78 3.68
C LYS A 139 -5.57 -21.57 4.30
N GLY A 140 -5.47 -21.72 5.61
CA GLY A 140 -4.21 -21.62 6.35
C GLY A 140 -3.79 -20.20 6.72
N MET A 141 -4.46 -19.16 6.23
CA MET A 141 -4.11 -17.77 6.54
C MET A 141 -4.31 -17.39 8.02
N ALA A 142 -5.24 -18.04 8.73
CA ALA A 142 -5.44 -17.79 10.15
C ALA A 142 -4.20 -18.18 10.97
N GLU A 143 -3.62 -19.35 10.66
CA GLU A 143 -2.40 -19.83 11.33
C GLU A 143 -1.20 -18.97 10.95
N ARG A 144 -1.02 -18.64 9.65
CA ARG A 144 0.05 -17.73 9.21
C ARG A 144 -0.06 -16.35 9.88
N SER A 145 -1.27 -15.81 9.97
CA SER A 145 -1.54 -14.53 10.64
C SER A 145 -1.09 -14.57 12.11
N LYS A 146 -1.54 -15.59 12.85
CA LYS A 146 -1.17 -15.79 14.26
C LYS A 146 0.34 -15.90 14.43
N GLN A 147 1.02 -16.70 13.60
CA GLN A 147 2.48 -16.86 13.66
C GLN A 147 3.22 -15.54 13.48
N MET A 148 2.77 -14.68 12.58
CA MET A 148 3.39 -13.36 12.37
C MET A 148 3.15 -12.43 13.57
N PHE A 149 1.93 -12.37 14.11
CA PHE A 149 1.66 -11.57 15.32
C PHE A 149 2.46 -12.07 16.53
N ASP A 150 2.55 -13.38 16.74
CA ASP A 150 3.36 -13.97 17.82
C ASP A 150 4.85 -13.60 17.68
N LYS A 151 5.39 -13.53 16.45
CA LYS A 151 6.75 -13.05 16.18
C LYS A 151 6.90 -11.57 16.53
N ALA A 152 5.98 -10.72 16.08
CA ALA A 152 6.00 -9.28 16.36
C ALA A 152 5.96 -9.00 17.87
N ASP A 153 5.08 -9.67 18.60
CA ASP A 153 4.95 -9.53 20.06
C ASP A 153 6.21 -9.97 20.80
N LYS A 154 6.85 -11.07 20.37
CA LYS A 154 8.12 -11.53 20.96
C LYS A 154 9.24 -10.53 20.75
N LEU A 155 9.28 -9.84 19.62
CA LEU A 155 10.29 -8.82 19.33
C LEU A 155 10.09 -7.57 20.18
N ARG A 156 8.84 -7.15 20.44
CA ARG A 156 8.53 -5.96 21.26
C ARG A 156 8.71 -6.14 22.77
N LYS A 157 8.72 -7.40 23.23
CA LYS A 157 8.91 -7.74 24.66
C LYS A 157 10.38 -7.93 25.05
N ARG A 158 11.31 -7.79 24.10
CA ARG A 158 12.77 -7.89 24.32
C ARG A 158 13.37 -6.51 24.46
#